data_AF-A0A9E5EIY5-F1
#
_entry.id   AF-A0A9E5EIY5-F1
#
_cell.length_a   1.000
_cell.length_b   1.000
_cell.length_c   1.000
_cell.angle_alpha   90.00
_cell.angle_beta   90.00
_cell.angle_gamma   90.00
#
_symmetry.space_group_name_H-M   'P 1'
#
loop_
_entity.id
_entity.type
_entity.pdbx_description
1 polymer ?
#
loop_
_entity_poly.entity_id
_entity_poly.type
_entity_poly.pdbx_seq_one_letter_code
_entity_poly.pdbx_strand_id
1 'polypeptide(L)'
;GNNPLHPTWGAAGADLLRMTRAAYTDGVSSPSGATRPSARLISNTAAVMTTPFANSRQMASYVYAWGQLIDHDLGLTQTGDTAFNIPVPTGDSSFDPFSTGTQVIPLSRSNYDPNTGTASPTVGQKVIQVSFKPATPKPGSR
;
A
#
# COMPACT_ATOMS: atom_id res chain seq x y z
N GLY A 1 8.38 -11.76 -24.27
CA GLY A 1 8.17 -10.66 -23.32
C GLY A 1 8.68 -9.37 -23.92
N ASN A 2 8.42 -8.23 -23.27
CA ASN A 2 8.88 -6.91 -23.74
C ASN A 2 10.41 -6.79 -23.75
N ASN A 3 11.09 -7.40 -22.77
CA ASN A 3 12.55 -7.50 -22.72
C ASN A 3 13.00 -8.91 -23.16
N PRO A 4 13.84 -9.06 -24.20
CA PRO A 4 14.30 -10.38 -24.68
C PRO A 4 15.20 -11.15 -23.70
N LEU A 5 15.99 -10.44 -22.89
CA LEU A 5 16.92 -11.05 -21.92
C LEU A 5 16.24 -11.32 -20.57
N HIS A 6 15.19 -10.56 -20.26
CA HIS A 6 14.40 -10.70 -19.03
C HIS A 6 12.90 -10.72 -19.36
N PRO A 7 12.37 -11.85 -19.87
CA PRO A 7 11.02 -11.91 -20.44
C PRO A 7 9.88 -11.52 -19.49
N THR A 8 10.09 -11.56 -18.17
CA THR A 8 9.10 -11.28 -17.12
C THR A 8 9.14 -9.83 -16.60
N TRP A 9 10.13 -9.02 -16.99
CA TRP A 9 10.20 -7.64 -16.51
C TRP A 9 9.04 -6.80 -17.04
N GLY A 10 8.35 -6.11 -16.12
CA GLY A 10 7.18 -5.30 -16.42
C GLY A 10 5.92 -6.10 -16.79
N ALA A 11 5.96 -7.44 -16.66
CA ALA A 11 4.77 -8.25 -16.86
C ALA A 11 3.79 -8.07 -15.68
N ALA A 12 2.49 -8.17 -15.94
CA ALA A 12 1.48 -8.21 -14.89
C ALA A 12 1.76 -9.35 -13.89
N GLY A 13 1.55 -9.10 -12.60
CA GLY A 13 1.83 -10.06 -11.54
C GLY A 13 3.30 -10.22 -11.16
N ALA A 14 4.22 -9.49 -11.81
CA ALA A 14 5.60 -9.39 -11.36
C ALA A 14 5.70 -8.59 -10.06
N ASP A 15 6.71 -8.91 -9.26
CA ASP A 15 7.00 -8.24 -8.00
C ASP A 15 7.31 -6.74 -8.16
N LEU A 16 6.78 -5.92 -7.24
CA LEU A 16 7.15 -4.50 -7.17
C LEU A 16 8.64 -4.31 -6.84
N LEU A 17 9.27 -3.37 -7.55
CA LEU A 17 10.65 -2.97 -7.30
C LEU A 17 10.81 -2.25 -5.95
N ARG A 18 11.98 -2.39 -5.34
CA ARG A 18 12.35 -1.70 -4.10
C ARG A 18 13.58 -0.82 -4.31
N MET A 19 13.46 0.48 -4.03
CA MET A 19 14.60 1.40 -4.04
C MET A 19 15.46 1.29 -2.77
N THR A 20 14.87 0.82 -1.66
CA THR A 20 15.55 0.62 -0.38
C THR A 20 15.15 -0.74 0.23
N ARG A 21 15.87 -1.18 1.27
CA ARG A 21 15.48 -2.37 2.03
C ARG A 21 14.11 -2.14 2.70
N ALA A 22 13.25 -3.16 2.70
CA ALA A 22 12.02 -3.04 3.50
C ALA A 22 12.33 -3.10 4.99
N ALA A 23 11.48 -2.40 5.76
CA ALA A 23 11.67 -2.15 7.18
C ALA A 23 10.54 -2.80 7.99
N TYR A 24 10.52 -4.13 8.01
CA TYR A 24 9.67 -4.92 8.91
C TYR A 24 10.34 -5.09 10.27
N THR A 25 9.55 -5.23 11.34
CA THR A 25 10.10 -5.30 12.71
C THR A 25 10.85 -6.60 12.98
N ASP A 26 10.45 -7.67 12.30
CA ASP A 26 11.11 -8.99 12.30
C ASP A 26 12.14 -9.12 11.16
N GLY A 27 12.31 -8.07 10.36
CA GLY A 27 13.12 -8.11 9.15
C GLY A 27 12.57 -9.02 8.04
N VAL A 28 11.31 -9.48 8.12
CA VAL A 28 10.73 -10.44 7.17
C VAL A 28 9.36 -9.97 6.67
N SER A 29 8.36 -9.88 7.53
CA SER A 29 6.98 -9.61 7.12
C SER A 29 6.10 -8.93 8.17
N SER A 30 6.53 -8.84 9.42
CA SER A 30 5.76 -8.21 10.50
C SER A 30 5.80 -6.69 10.36
N PRO A 31 4.65 -6.01 10.19
CA PRO A 31 4.60 -4.55 10.07
C PRO A 31 5.39 -3.86 11.20
N SER A 32 6.22 -2.89 10.84
CA SER A 32 6.97 -2.12 11.83
C SER A 32 6.16 -0.96 12.40
N GLY A 33 6.64 -0.40 13.51
CA GLY A 33 6.08 0.83 14.06
C GLY A 33 4.93 0.61 15.03
N ALA A 34 4.95 -0.47 15.81
CA ALA A 34 3.99 -0.69 16.90
C ALA A 34 3.93 0.48 17.91
N THR A 35 5.00 1.28 18.00
CA THR A 35 5.09 2.48 18.86
C THR A 35 4.80 3.79 18.11
N ARG A 36 4.49 3.74 16.80
CA ARG A 36 4.16 4.93 16.01
C ARG A 36 2.68 5.31 16.22
N PRO A 37 2.33 6.60 16.06
CA PRO A 37 0.93 7.03 15.97
C PRO A 37 0.14 6.23 14.93
N SER A 38 -1.15 5.99 15.19
CA SER A 38 -2.02 5.32 14.22
C SER A 38 -2.16 6.16 12.94
N ALA A 39 -2.46 5.51 11.81
CA ALA A 39 -2.68 6.21 10.55
C ALA A 39 -3.83 7.23 10.65
N ARG A 40 -4.86 6.94 11.46
CA ARG A 40 -5.97 7.87 11.69
C ARG A 40 -5.53 9.10 12.49
N LEU A 41 -4.71 8.93 13.53
CA LEU A 41 -4.16 10.07 14.27
C LEU A 41 -3.32 10.97 13.34
N ILE A 42 -2.44 10.38 12.53
CA ILE A 42 -1.63 11.13 11.56
C ILE A 42 -2.53 11.88 10.56
N SER A 43 -3.59 11.23 10.05
CA SER A 43 -4.55 11.86 9.14
C SER A 43 -5.23 13.08 9.76
N ASN A 44 -5.69 12.97 11.01
CA ASN A 44 -6.31 14.10 11.73
C ASN A 44 -5.33 15.25 11.97
N THR A 45 -4.06 14.94 12.21
CA THR A 45 -3.03 15.96 12.47
C THR A 45 -2.51 16.63 11.20
N ALA A 46 -2.26 15.87 10.13
CA ALA A 46 -1.50 16.33 8.97
C ALA A 46 -2.35 16.59 7.72
N ALA A 47 -3.52 15.96 7.60
CA ALA A 47 -4.36 16.00 6.40
C ALA A 47 -5.71 16.70 6.64
N VAL A 48 -5.87 17.39 7.77
CA VAL A 48 -7.07 18.19 8.02
C VAL A 48 -7.10 19.38 7.07
N MET A 49 -8.21 19.52 6.33
CA MET A 49 -8.48 20.67 5.47
C MET A 49 -9.69 21.41 6.00
N THR A 50 -9.46 22.57 6.63
CA THR A 50 -10.51 23.42 7.19
C THR A 50 -11.06 24.42 6.17
N THR A 51 -10.31 24.73 5.13
CA THR A 51 -10.73 25.65 4.07
C THR A 51 -10.17 25.15 2.73
N PRO A 52 -11.02 24.99 1.70
CA PRO A 52 -10.55 24.67 0.36
C PRO A 52 -9.65 25.79 -0.16
N PHE A 53 -8.58 25.42 -0.85
CA PHE A 53 -7.73 26.36 -1.56
C PHE A 53 -7.53 25.88 -2.99
N ALA A 54 -7.41 26.83 -3.92
CA ALA A 54 -7.17 26.52 -5.32
C ALA A 54 -5.76 25.95 -5.49
N ASN A 55 -5.61 25.08 -6.50
CA ASN A 55 -4.30 24.63 -6.93
C ASN A 55 -3.42 25.83 -7.31
N SER A 56 -2.26 25.99 -6.66
CA SER A 56 -1.36 27.14 -6.87
C SER A 56 -0.70 27.19 -8.25
N ARG A 57 -0.81 26.10 -9.02
CA ARG A 57 -0.36 26.00 -10.42
C ARG A 57 -1.51 26.17 -11.42
N GLN A 58 -2.71 26.52 -10.95
CA GLN A 58 -3.91 26.76 -11.77
C GLN A 58 -4.25 25.58 -12.69
N MET A 59 -3.99 24.37 -12.22
CA MET A 59 -4.24 23.15 -13.00
C MET A 59 -5.73 22.80 -12.99
N ALA A 60 -6.26 22.42 -14.16
CA ALA A 60 -7.60 21.90 -14.27
C ALA A 60 -7.73 20.56 -13.52
N SER A 61 -8.93 20.28 -12.99
CA SER A 61 -9.25 18.98 -12.35
C SER A 61 -9.00 17.78 -13.26
N TYR A 62 -9.01 17.98 -14.58
CA TYR A 62 -8.66 16.95 -15.56
C TYR A 62 -7.25 16.39 -15.33
N VAL A 63 -6.28 17.19 -14.86
CA VAL A 63 -4.93 16.68 -14.63
C VAL A 63 -4.89 15.64 -13.50
N TYR A 64 -5.71 15.82 -12.45
CA TYR A 64 -5.88 14.81 -11.41
C TYR A 64 -6.49 13.52 -11.98
N ALA A 65 -7.56 13.65 -12.77
CA ALA A 65 -8.24 12.50 -13.36
C ALA A 65 -7.35 11.73 -14.35
N TRP A 66 -6.57 12.44 -15.16
CA TRP A 66 -5.59 11.84 -16.07
C TRP A 66 -4.46 11.14 -15.30
N GLY A 67 -4.03 11.70 -14.17
CA GLY A 67 -3.08 11.03 -13.26
C GLY A 67 -3.60 9.70 -12.73
N GLN A 68 -4.88 9.62 -12.34
CA GLN A 68 -5.52 8.37 -11.93
C GLN A 68 -5.59 7.34 -13.08
N LEU A 69 -5.85 7.78 -14.32
CA LEU A 69 -5.81 6.88 -15.47
C LEU A 69 -4.42 6.26 -15.65
N ILE A 70 -3.36 7.08 -15.58
CA ILE A 70 -1.98 6.59 -15.70
C ILE A 70 -1.64 5.64 -14.55
N ASP A 71 -1.98 5.98 -13.31
CA ASP A 71 -1.73 5.11 -12.15
C ASP A 71 -2.36 3.72 -12.34
N HIS A 72 -3.62 3.70 -12.79
CA HIS A 72 -4.37 2.46 -13.02
C HIS A 72 -3.87 1.64 -14.22
N ASP A 73 -3.19 2.27 -15.19
CA ASP A 73 -2.53 1.56 -16.29
C ASP A 73 -1.19 0.95 -15.85
N LEU A 74 -0.49 1.58 -14.91
CA LEU A 74 0.84 1.17 -14.48
C LEU A 74 0.82 0.13 -13.37
N GLY A 75 -0.17 0.14 -12.49
CA GLY A 75 -0.15 -0.74 -11.33
C GLY A 75 -1.44 -0.85 -10.55
N LEU A 76 -1.50 -1.94 -9.78
CA LEU A 76 -2.52 -2.17 -8.77
C LEU A 76 -1.86 -3.00 -7.67
N THR A 77 -2.09 -2.68 -6.41
CA THR A 77 -1.69 -3.55 -5.30
C THR A 77 -2.95 -4.20 -4.74
N GLN A 78 -3.14 -5.50 -4.98
CA GLN A 78 -4.36 -6.18 -4.57
C GLN A 78 -4.47 -6.30 -3.06
N THR A 79 -5.67 -6.13 -2.53
CA THR A 79 -6.00 -6.45 -1.14
C THR A 79 -5.95 -7.96 -0.94
N GLY A 80 -5.35 -8.40 0.17
CA GLY A 80 -5.39 -9.78 0.64
C GLY A 80 -6.25 -9.92 1.89
N ASP A 81 -6.08 -11.04 2.60
CA ASP A 81 -7.03 -11.44 3.65
C ASP A 81 -6.50 -11.28 5.09
N THR A 82 -5.24 -10.85 5.25
CA THR A 82 -4.66 -10.65 6.59
C THR A 82 -5.11 -9.31 7.16
N ALA A 83 -5.89 -9.32 8.24
CA ALA A 83 -6.32 -8.10 8.91
C ALA A 83 -5.13 -7.25 9.40
N PHE A 84 -5.25 -5.94 9.24
CA PHE A 84 -4.31 -4.93 9.73
C PHE A 84 -5.05 -3.65 10.07
N ASN A 85 -6.06 -3.80 10.94
CA ASN A 85 -6.97 -2.73 11.35
C ASN A 85 -6.22 -1.48 11.81
N ILE A 86 -6.76 -0.30 11.47
CA ILE A 86 -6.22 0.99 11.89
C ILE A 86 -6.89 1.38 13.21
N PRO A 87 -6.14 1.54 14.32
CA PRO A 87 -6.70 2.02 15.57
C PRO A 87 -7.24 3.45 15.44
N VAL A 88 -8.48 3.66 15.89
CA VAL A 88 -9.12 4.98 15.92
C VAL A 88 -8.79 5.64 17.27
N PRO A 89 -8.34 6.91 17.31
CA PRO A 89 -8.17 7.63 18.57
C PRO A 89 -9.49 7.72 19.33
N THR A 90 -9.47 7.52 20.65
CA THR A 90 -10.66 7.69 21.50
C THR A 90 -11.26 9.07 21.31
N GLY A 91 -12.57 9.13 21.04
CA GLY A 91 -13.28 10.39 20.81
C GLY A 91 -13.07 10.99 19.43
N ASP A 92 -12.52 10.23 18.46
CA ASP A 92 -12.51 10.63 17.05
C ASP A 92 -13.94 10.95 16.59
N SER A 93 -14.19 12.18 16.17
CA SER A 93 -15.54 12.66 15.85
C SER A 93 -16.24 11.89 14.72
N SER A 94 -15.48 11.22 13.85
CA SER A 94 -16.02 10.49 12.71
C SER A 94 -16.20 9.02 13.00
N PHE A 95 -15.23 8.40 13.70
CA PHE A 95 -15.15 6.95 13.83
C PHE A 95 -15.32 6.42 15.27
N ASP A 96 -15.20 7.28 16.29
CA ASP A 96 -15.47 6.97 17.71
C ASP A 96 -16.15 8.15 18.44
N PRO A 97 -17.31 8.66 17.97
CA PRO A 97 -17.94 9.86 18.54
C PRO A 97 -18.41 9.68 19.99
N PHE A 98 -18.55 8.43 20.46
CA PHE A 98 -18.96 8.10 21.83
C PHE A 98 -17.77 7.80 22.75
N SER A 99 -16.53 8.01 22.29
CA SER A 99 -15.32 7.82 23.08
C SER A 99 -15.20 6.43 23.71
N THR A 100 -15.57 5.39 22.96
CA THR A 100 -15.51 4.00 23.45
C THR A 100 -14.06 3.51 23.59
N GLY A 101 -13.13 4.07 22.79
CA GLY A 101 -11.73 3.68 22.78
C GLY A 101 -11.45 2.30 22.18
N THR A 102 -12.46 1.64 21.61
CA THR A 102 -12.33 0.29 21.01
C THR A 102 -12.49 0.28 19.50
N GLN A 103 -12.80 1.43 18.89
CA GLN A 103 -13.10 1.51 17.46
C GLN A 103 -11.85 1.32 16.60
N VAL A 104 -12.07 0.71 15.43
CA VAL A 104 -11.04 0.53 14.41
C VAL A 104 -11.62 0.82 13.03
N ILE A 105 -10.77 1.25 12.09
CA ILE A 105 -11.10 1.23 10.67
C ILE A 105 -10.58 -0.10 10.10
N PRO A 106 -11.45 -0.98 9.57
CA PRO A 106 -11.01 -2.24 8.99
C PRO A 106 -10.09 -2.02 7.80
N LEU A 107 -8.97 -2.74 7.80
CA LEU A 107 -8.00 -2.75 6.71
C LEU A 107 -7.44 -4.17 6.61
N SER A 108 -7.23 -4.65 5.40
CA SER A 108 -6.46 -5.87 5.16
C SER A 108 -5.14 -5.53 4.49
N ARG A 109 -4.09 -6.29 4.83
CA ARG A 109 -2.81 -6.25 4.13
C ARG A 109 -3.01 -6.66 2.69
N SER A 110 -2.16 -6.14 1.82
CA SER A 110 -2.14 -6.51 0.41
C SER A 110 -1.59 -7.92 0.15
N ASN A 111 -1.97 -8.51 -0.99
CA ASN A 111 -1.42 -9.75 -1.50
C ASN A 111 0.07 -9.65 -1.77
N TYR A 112 0.78 -10.75 -1.54
CA TYR A 112 2.22 -10.81 -1.73
C TYR A 112 2.67 -12.07 -2.45
N ASP A 113 3.90 -12.07 -2.95
CA ASP A 113 4.51 -13.24 -3.55
C ASP A 113 4.79 -14.29 -2.47
N PRO A 114 4.12 -15.47 -2.52
CA PRO A 114 4.33 -16.52 -1.53
C PRO A 114 5.75 -17.09 -1.53
N ASN A 115 6.54 -16.85 -2.58
CA ASN A 115 7.95 -17.22 -2.62
C ASN A 115 8.86 -16.23 -1.87
N THR A 116 8.30 -15.17 -1.31
CA THR A 116 8.99 -14.18 -0.48
C THR A 116 8.43 -14.20 0.96
N GLY A 117 9.12 -13.55 1.90
CA GLY A 117 8.58 -13.38 3.27
C GLY A 117 8.59 -14.63 4.15
N THR A 118 9.35 -15.68 3.78
CA THR A 118 9.64 -16.84 4.63
C THR A 118 11.17 -16.90 4.84
N ALA A 119 11.67 -16.95 6.08
CA ALA A 119 13.12 -16.99 6.35
C ALA A 119 13.70 -18.37 5.96
N SER A 120 14.78 -18.48 5.17
CA SER A 120 16.17 -18.24 5.58
C SER A 120 17.00 -17.56 4.46
N PRO A 121 18.02 -16.74 4.81
CA PRO A 121 18.91 -16.13 3.83
C PRO A 121 19.77 -17.19 3.14
N THR A 122 19.40 -17.60 1.93
CA THR A 122 20.29 -18.38 1.06
C THR A 122 21.26 -17.42 0.37
N VAL A 123 22.56 -17.76 0.43
CA VAL A 123 23.66 -17.02 -0.18
C VAL A 123 23.35 -16.74 -1.66
N GLY A 124 23.07 -15.47 -2.00
CA GLY A 124 22.87 -15.02 -3.39
C GLY A 124 21.60 -14.21 -3.66
N GLN A 125 20.59 -14.22 -2.78
CA GLN A 125 19.40 -13.39 -2.94
C GLN A 125 19.55 -12.07 -2.17
N LYS A 126 19.54 -10.93 -2.89
CA LYS A 126 19.88 -9.65 -2.29
C LYS A 126 18.84 -9.06 -1.33
N VAL A 127 17.59 -9.53 -1.28
CA VAL A 127 16.58 -9.08 -0.30
C VAL A 127 15.44 -10.11 -0.21
N ILE A 128 15.28 -10.81 0.93
CA ILE A 128 14.08 -11.62 1.24
C ILE A 128 13.08 -10.69 1.93
N GLN A 129 12.14 -10.14 1.20
CA GLN A 129 11.06 -9.30 1.73
C GLN A 129 9.81 -9.55 0.91
N VAL A 130 8.65 -9.53 1.55
CA VAL A 130 7.32 -9.56 0.90
C VAL A 130 7.30 -8.66 -0.32
N SER A 131 7.19 -9.22 -1.52
CA SER A 131 6.92 -8.47 -2.74
C SER A 131 5.42 -8.44 -3.00
N PHE A 132 4.83 -7.29 -3.31
CA PHE A 132 3.39 -7.22 -3.59
C PHE A 132 3.13 -7.57 -5.06
N LYS A 133 2.05 -8.31 -5.32
CA LYS A 133 1.65 -8.70 -6.67
C LYS A 133 0.49 -7.82 -7.17
N PRO A 134 0.60 -7.26 -8.39
CA PRO A 134 -0.55 -6.71 -9.08
C PRO A 134 -1.53 -7.77 -9.53
N ALA A 135 -2.77 -7.34 -9.81
CA ALA A 135 -3.82 -8.23 -10.28
C ALA A 135 -3.41 -8.92 -11.60
N THR A 136 -3.60 -10.23 -11.66
CA THR A 136 -3.67 -10.93 -12.95
C THR A 136 -4.95 -10.51 -13.68
N PRO A 137 -4.88 -10.20 -14.98
CA PRO A 137 -6.07 -9.95 -15.78
C PRO A 137 -7.06 -11.11 -15.65
N LYS A 138 -8.36 -10.82 -15.47
CA LYS A 138 -9.38 -11.87 -15.50
C LYS A 138 -9.42 -12.51 -16.89
N PRO A 139 -9.55 -13.83 -17.01
CA PRO A 139 -9.80 -14.45 -18.31
C PRO A 139 -11.11 -13.91 -18.90
N GLY A 140 -11.06 -13.35 -20.11
CA GLY A 140 -12.26 -13.04 -20.91
C GLY A 140 -12.70 -11.59 -21.01
N SER A 141 -11.98 -10.60 -20.47
CA SER A 141 -12.26 -9.19 -20.76
C SER A 141 -11.47 -8.72 -21.99
N ARG A 142 -12.06 -8.87 -23.18
CA ARG A 142 -11.80 -8.01 -24.34
C ARG A 142 -13.06 -7.20 -24.60
#